data_AF-A0A3A4NUM5-F1
#
_entry.id   AF-A0A3A4NUM5-F1
#
_cell.length_a   1.000
_cell.length_b   1.000
_cell.length_c   1.000
_cell.angle_alpha   90.00
_cell.angle_beta   90.00
_cell.angle_gamma   90.00
#
_symmetry.space_group_name_H-M   'P 1'
#
loop_
_entity.id
_entity.type
_entity.pdbx_description
1 polymer ?
#
loop_
_entity_poly.entity_id
_entity_poly.type
_entity_poly.pdbx_seq_one_letter_code
_entity_poly.pdbx_strand_id
1 'polypeptide(L)'
;MAVDTYETSLPDVADTIIELYHAHGTSEQFHSELKSDLDLERLPSGKFATNAVMLLLGLAAYNCLRVCGQEALRVEEQAPIR
;
A
#
# COMPACT_ATOMS: atom_id res chain seq x y z
N MET A 1 21.76 18.05 15.46
CA MET A 1 21.02 18.37 14.23
C MET A 1 21.26 17.22 13.29
N ALA A 2 20.26 16.38 13.04
CA ALA A 2 20.39 15.32 12.03
C ALA A 2 20.24 15.98 10.66
N VAL A 3 21.10 15.59 9.70
CA VAL A 3 20.96 15.98 8.30
C VAL A 3 20.43 14.77 7.56
N ASP A 4 19.26 14.91 6.94
CA ASP A 4 18.71 13.85 6.11
C ASP A 4 19.40 13.89 4.74
N THR A 5 19.85 12.74 4.27
CA THR A 5 20.56 12.59 2.99
C THR A 5 19.80 11.59 2.13
N TYR A 6 19.53 11.98 0.89
CA TYR A 6 18.74 11.19 -0.06
C TYR A 6 19.59 10.84 -1.27
N GLU A 7 19.65 9.56 -1.62
CA GLU A 7 20.21 9.10 -2.88
C GLU A 7 19.08 8.75 -3.83
N THR A 8 19.15 9.24 -5.07
CA THR A 8 18.12 8.99 -6.08
C THR A 8 18.72 8.94 -7.48
N SER A 9 18.11 8.15 -8.36
CA SER A 9 18.39 8.14 -9.80
C SER A 9 17.44 9.04 -10.60
N LEU A 10 16.45 9.65 -9.93
CA LEU A 10 15.48 10.54 -10.56
C LEU A 10 16.15 11.88 -10.93
N PRO A 11 15.82 12.46 -12.10
CA PRO A 11 16.41 13.70 -12.57
C PRO A 11 15.76 14.96 -11.97
N ASP A 12 14.75 14.80 -11.11
CA ASP A 12 13.98 15.90 -10.52
C ASP A 12 14.78 16.73 -9.51
N VAL A 13 14.29 17.94 -9.23
CA VAL A 13 14.91 18.82 -8.23
C VAL A 13 14.74 18.29 -6.82
N ALA A 14 15.67 18.63 -5.93
CA ALA A 14 15.73 18.10 -4.56
C ALA A 14 14.39 18.21 -3.80
N ASP A 15 13.70 19.34 -3.90
CA ASP A 15 12.40 19.54 -3.23
C ASP A 15 11.36 18.51 -3.69
N THR A 16 11.26 18.28 -5.00
CA THR A 16 10.37 17.25 -5.58
C THR A 16 10.77 15.85 -5.13
N ILE A 17 12.07 15.54 -5.07
CA ILE A 17 12.55 14.23 -4.59
C ILE A 17 12.15 14.01 -3.13
N ILE A 18 12.31 15.03 -2.28
CA ILE A 18 11.96 14.97 -0.86
C ILE A 18 10.44 14.80 -0.71
N GLU A 19 9.64 15.53 -1.47
CA GLU A 19 8.17 15.38 -1.47
C GLU A 19 7.74 13.98 -1.91
N LEU A 20 8.32 13.45 -2.99
CA LEU A 20 8.06 12.09 -3.46
C LEU A 20 8.45 11.05 -2.41
N TYR A 21 9.58 11.24 -1.72
CA TYR A 21 10.00 10.35 -0.65
C TYR A 21 9.03 10.40 0.54
N HIS A 22 8.59 11.59 0.95
CA HIS A 22 7.57 11.72 2.01
C HIS A 22 6.23 11.08 1.60
N ALA A 23 5.85 11.17 0.33
CA ALA A 23 4.65 10.51 -0.19
C ALA A 23 4.73 8.98 -0.14
N HIS A 24 5.92 8.38 -0.02
CA HIS A 24 6.09 6.93 0.10
C HIS A 24 5.40 6.33 1.33
N GLY A 25 5.09 7.14 2.35
CA GLY A 25 4.28 6.70 3.50
C GLY A 25 2.92 6.10 3.11
N THR A 26 2.40 6.44 1.93
CA THR A 26 1.20 5.80 1.37
C THR A 26 1.42 4.31 1.03
N SER A 27 2.60 3.94 0.55
CA SER A 27 2.97 2.55 0.29
C SER A 27 3.06 1.76 1.59
N GLU A 28 3.64 2.35 2.64
CA GLU A 28 3.72 1.72 3.97
C GLU A 28 2.36 1.56 4.64
N GLN A 29 1.45 2.51 4.39
CA GLN A 29 0.06 2.37 4.81
C GLN A 29 -0.60 1.16 4.15
N PHE A 30 -0.44 0.96 2.83
CA PHE A 30 -0.98 -0.22 2.14
C PHE A 30 -0.34 -1.52 2.61
N HIS A 31 0.94 -1.51 2.96
CA HIS A 31 1.59 -2.67 3.57
C HIS A 31 0.99 -3.01 4.93
N SER A 32 0.64 -2.00 5.73
CA SER A 32 -0.02 -2.19 7.02
C SER A 32 -1.42 -2.76 6.85
N GLU A 33 -2.25 -2.15 5.99
CA GLU A 33 -3.61 -2.58 5.69
C GLU A 33 -3.65 -4.01 5.13
N LEU A 34 -2.77 -4.35 4.17
CA LEU A 34 -2.65 -5.71 3.64
C LEU A 34 -2.42 -6.76 4.76
N LYS A 35 -1.55 -6.42 5.72
CA LYS A 35 -1.19 -7.32 6.82
C LYS A 35 -2.33 -7.44 7.83
N SER A 36 -2.91 -6.33 8.26
CA SER A 36 -3.95 -6.31 9.29
C SER A 36 -5.28 -6.85 8.78
N ASP A 37 -5.71 -6.43 7.59
CA ASP A 37 -7.08 -6.68 7.11
C ASP A 37 -7.26 -8.11 6.64
N LEU A 38 -6.18 -8.73 6.13
CA LEU A 38 -6.17 -10.13 5.69
C LEU A 38 -5.48 -11.07 6.68
N ASP A 39 -5.10 -10.59 7.86
CA ASP A 39 -4.40 -11.37 8.90
C ASP A 39 -3.10 -12.03 8.39
N LEU A 40 -2.35 -11.31 7.54
CA LEU A 40 -1.11 -11.78 6.92
C LEU A 40 0.16 -11.40 7.72
N GLU A 41 -0.01 -10.93 8.94
CA GLU A 41 1.10 -10.78 9.90
C GLU A 41 1.74 -12.14 10.25
N ARG A 42 0.99 -13.24 10.08
CA ARG A 42 1.41 -14.60 10.42
C ARG A 42 1.07 -15.57 9.29
N LEU A 43 2.09 -15.97 8.52
CA LEU A 43 1.88 -16.88 7.40
C LEU A 43 1.78 -18.35 7.85
N PRO A 44 0.85 -19.14 7.26
CA PRO A 44 0.40 -20.40 7.88
C PRO A 44 1.31 -21.62 7.62
N SER A 45 2.19 -21.59 6.61
CA SER A 45 2.81 -22.83 6.12
C SER A 45 4.17 -23.15 6.75
N GLY A 46 4.85 -22.20 7.39
CA GLY A 46 6.23 -22.35 7.85
C GLY A 46 7.27 -22.61 6.74
N LYS A 47 6.85 -22.67 5.46
CA LYS A 47 7.70 -22.91 4.28
C LYS A 47 7.68 -21.67 3.41
N PHE A 48 8.86 -21.17 3.03
CA PHE A 48 9.00 -19.93 2.24
C PHE A 48 8.23 -19.98 0.91
N ALA A 49 8.36 -21.06 0.14
CA ALA A 49 7.70 -21.16 -1.17
C ALA A 49 6.17 -21.07 -1.05
N THR A 50 5.57 -21.82 -0.11
CA THR A 50 4.13 -21.77 0.14
C THR A 50 3.71 -20.40 0.66
N ASN A 51 4.46 -19.83 1.59
CA ASN A 51 4.18 -18.51 2.17
C ASN A 51 4.27 -17.40 1.10
N ALA A 52 5.16 -17.51 0.12
CA ALA A 52 5.21 -16.59 -1.02
C ALA A 52 3.94 -16.68 -1.88
N VAL A 53 3.43 -17.89 -2.15
CA VAL A 53 2.15 -18.06 -2.86
C VAL A 53 0.99 -17.49 -2.05
N MET A 54 0.96 -17.74 -0.74
CA MET A 54 -0.06 -17.16 0.15
C MET A 54 -0.03 -15.62 0.13
N LEU A 55 1.15 -15.02 0.18
CA LEU A 55 1.31 -13.57 0.10
C LEU A 55 0.84 -13.03 -1.26
N LEU A 56 1.13 -13.73 -2.36
CA LEU A 56 0.68 -13.34 -3.69
C LEU A 56 -0.86 -13.34 -3.80
N LEU A 57 -1.49 -14.40 -3.29
CA LEU A 57 -2.95 -14.50 -3.25
C LEU A 57 -3.56 -13.42 -2.36
N GLY A 58 -2.94 -13.15 -1.20
CA GLY A 58 -3.31 -12.06 -0.30
C GLY A 58 -3.27 -10.69 -0.98
N LEU A 59 -2.17 -10.39 -1.69
CA LEU A 59 -2.01 -9.14 -2.42
C LEU A 59 -3.08 -8.97 -3.51
N ALA A 60 -3.39 -10.04 -4.24
CA ALA A 60 -4.46 -10.04 -5.24
C ALA A 60 -5.84 -9.79 -4.61
N ALA A 61 -6.16 -10.49 -3.52
CA ALA A 61 -7.42 -10.32 -2.80
C ALA A 61 -7.57 -8.90 -2.22
N TYR A 62 -6.52 -8.37 -1.59
CA TYR A 62 -6.48 -7.02 -1.05
C TYR A 62 -6.74 -5.97 -2.12
N ASN A 63 -6.06 -6.05 -3.27
CA ASN A 63 -6.25 -5.09 -4.36
C ASN A 63 -7.68 -5.15 -4.92
N CYS A 64 -8.28 -6.34 -5.06
CA CYS A 64 -9.67 -6.48 -5.48
C CYS A 64 -10.63 -5.82 -4.47
N LEU A 65 -10.48 -6.12 -3.18
CA LEU A 65 -11.32 -5.53 -2.13
C LEU A 65 -11.18 -4.02 -2.08
N ARG A 66 -9.96 -3.51 -2.24
CA ARG A 66 -9.69 -2.07 -2.26
C ARG A 66 -10.38 -1.39 -3.44
N VAL A 67 -10.29 -1.94 -4.65
CA VAL A 67 -11.01 -1.41 -5.82
C VAL A 67 -12.51 -1.39 -5.56
N CYS A 68 -13.09 -2.50 -5.08
CA CYS A 68 -14.51 -2.55 -4.73
C CYS A 68 -14.91 -1.47 -3.71
N GLY A 69 -14.11 -1.26 -2.66
CA GLY A 69 -14.36 -0.22 -1.65
C GLY A 69 -14.30 1.20 -2.24
N GLN A 70 -13.33 1.48 -3.11
CA GLN A 70 -13.22 2.78 -3.77
C GLN A 70 -14.38 3.04 -4.73
N GLU A 71 -14.80 2.03 -5.50
CA GLU A 71 -15.97 2.18 -6.37
C GLU A 71 -17.27 2.36 -5.57
N ALA A 72 -17.43 1.68 -4.43
CA ALA A 72 -18.58 1.87 -3.55
C ALA A 72 -18.66 3.32 -3.01
N LEU A 73 -17.54 3.88 -2.55
CA LEU A 73 -17.47 5.26 -2.07
C LEU A 73 -17.77 6.28 -3.18
N ARG A 74 -17.27 6.05 -4.41
CA ARG A 74 -17.58 6.92 -5.55
C ARG A 74 -19.07 6.95 -5.89
N VAL A 75 -19.74 5.81 -5.82
CA VAL A 75 -21.19 5.73 -6.05
C VAL A 75 -21.96 6.47 -4.96
N GLU A 76 -21.53 6.36 -3.70
CA GLU A 76 -22.13 7.09 -2.58
C GLU A 76 -21.97 8.61 -2.74
N GLU A 77 -20.78 9.10 -3.12
CA GLU A 77 -20.54 10.53 -3.39
C GLU A 77 -21.40 11.10 -4.52
N GLN A 78 -21.78 10.26 -5.50
CA GLN A 78 -22.60 10.65 -6.64
C GLN A 78 -24.11 10.54 -6.35
N ALA A 79 -24.52 9.92 -5.25
CA ALA A 79 -25.91 9.76 -4.91
C ALA A 79 -26.54 11.12 -4.57
N PRO A 80 -27.72 11.47 -5.14
CA PRO A 80 -28.33 12.79 -4.96
C PRO A 80 -28.95 13.01 -3.57
N ILE A 81 -28.72 12.09 -2.63
CA ILE A 81 -29.35 12.09 -1.31
C ILE A 81 -28.26 12.33 -0.27
N ARG A 82 -28.27 13.53 0.31
CA ARG A 82 -27.59 13.89 1.54
C ARG A 82 -28.58 14.54 2.49
#